data_AF-A0AAD9K3F4-F1
#
_entry.id   AF-A0AAD9K3F4-F1
#
_cell.length_a   1.000
_cell.length_b   1.000
_cell.length_c   1.000
_cell.angle_alpha   90.00
_cell.angle_beta   90.00
_cell.angle_gamma   90.00
#
_symmetry.space_group_name_H-M   'P 1'
#
loop_
_entity.id
_entity.type
_entity.pdbx_description
1 polymer ?
#
loop_
_entity_poly.entity_id
_entity_poly.type
_entity_poly.pdbx_seq_one_letter_code
_entity_poly.pdbx_strand_id
1 'polypeptide(L)'
;MWIYLLLVASTVWCVVRAKQCAYGDVLYQPGTVNLEPCVTCWCSGDTGQLTCSHKVCPPRNDPACIRYEVPPGACCPVCVEFGCLFKGRSYRRGEKLALGQCSYCYCPWQGVASLSGNVICLNMTCADVHCARPITPPGRCCPVCPQS
;
A
#
# COMPACT_ATOMS: atom_id res chain seq x y z
N MET A 1 -69.71 51.44 14.18
CA MET A 1 -68.67 51.52 15.23
C MET A 1 -67.83 50.24 15.13
N TRP A 2 -66.78 50.34 14.33
CA TRP A 2 -65.62 49.46 14.08
C TRP A 2 -65.72 47.95 14.39
N ILE A 3 -66.08 47.19 13.35
CA ILE A 3 -65.58 45.85 13.06
C ILE A 3 -64.19 46.02 12.42
N TYR A 4 -63.17 45.26 12.85
CA TYR A 4 -62.07 44.65 12.07
C TYR A 4 -61.05 44.09 13.08
N LEU A 5 -61.24 42.83 13.50
CA LEU A 5 -60.56 41.64 12.96
C LEU A 5 -59.06 41.61 13.22
N LEU A 6 -58.73 40.79 14.22
CA LEU A 6 -57.42 40.25 14.57
C LEU A 6 -56.67 39.77 13.33
N LEU A 7 -55.63 40.50 12.93
CA LEU A 7 -54.52 39.93 12.17
C LEU A 7 -53.30 39.98 13.08
N VAL A 8 -53.25 39.00 13.99
CA VAL A 8 -51.95 38.54 14.50
C VAL A 8 -51.26 38.01 13.25
N ALA A 9 -50.47 38.86 12.59
CA ALA A 9 -49.57 38.43 11.55
C ALA A 9 -48.49 37.60 12.26
N SER A 10 -48.85 36.37 12.63
CA SER A 10 -47.91 35.28 12.82
C SER A 10 -47.34 35.00 11.44
N THR A 11 -46.49 35.91 10.97
CA THR A 11 -45.52 35.60 9.96
C THR A 11 -44.69 34.49 10.59
N VAL A 12 -45.07 33.25 10.33
CA VAL A 12 -44.18 32.10 10.46
C VAL A 12 -43.10 32.39 9.43
N TRP A 13 -42.09 33.16 9.83
CA TRP A 13 -40.90 33.35 9.03
C TRP A 13 -40.24 31.98 9.03
N CYS A 14 -40.47 31.21 7.97
CA CYS A 14 -39.67 30.04 7.70
C CYS A 14 -38.27 30.58 7.36
N VAL A 15 -37.42 30.75 8.38
CA VAL A 15 -36.02 31.10 8.17
C VAL A 15 -35.35 29.84 7.62
N VAL A 16 -35.49 29.62 6.32
CA VAL A 16 -34.70 28.61 5.61
C VAL A 16 -33.27 29.12 5.57
N ARG A 17 -32.48 28.78 6.58
CA ARG A 17 -31.02 28.89 6.53
C ARG A 17 -30.40 27.50 6.55
N ALA A 18 -30.80 26.67 5.60
CA ALA A 18 -30.02 25.48 5.28
C ALA A 18 -28.81 25.91 4.45
N LYS A 19 -27.75 26.34 5.14
CA LYS A 19 -26.40 26.48 4.57
C LYS A 19 -25.79 25.09 4.37
N GLN A 20 -26.53 24.14 3.81
CA GLN A 20 -26.15 22.72 3.79
C GLN A 20 -26.17 22.25 2.34
N CYS A 21 -25.29 21.29 2.04
CA CYS A 21 -25.25 20.68 0.72
C CYS A 21 -25.98 19.34 0.76
N ALA A 22 -26.75 19.04 -0.28
CA ALA A 22 -27.39 17.75 -0.44
C ALA A 22 -26.52 16.84 -1.30
N TYR A 23 -26.35 15.58 -0.87
CA TYR A 23 -25.81 14.51 -1.69
C TYR A 23 -26.63 13.25 -1.45
N GLY A 24 -27.38 12.81 -2.47
CA GLY A 24 -28.45 11.83 -2.30
C GLY A 24 -29.52 12.35 -1.33
N ASP A 25 -29.92 11.51 -0.38
CA ASP A 25 -30.90 11.85 0.67
C ASP A 25 -30.27 12.46 1.94
N VAL A 26 -28.95 12.72 1.91
CA VAL A 26 -28.19 13.18 3.09
C VAL A 26 -27.83 14.65 2.94
N LEU A 27 -28.00 15.41 4.03
CA LEU A 27 -27.61 16.80 4.16
C LEU A 27 -26.28 16.94 4.91
N TYR A 28 -25.34 17.66 4.30
CA TYR A 28 -24.01 17.90 4.82
C TYR A 28 -23.85 19.34 5.28
N GLN A 29 -23.16 19.53 6.41
CA GLN A 29 -22.77 20.85 6.89
C GLN A 29 -21.67 21.46 6.01
N PRO A 30 -21.52 22.79 6.00
CA PRO A 30 -20.40 23.46 5.34
C PRO A 30 -19.06 22.88 5.78
N GLY A 31 -18.17 22.67 4.81
CA GLY A 31 -16.84 22.13 5.07
C GLY A 31 -16.48 20.93 4.22
N THR A 32 -15.39 20.27 4.60
CA THR A 32 -14.89 19.08 3.92
C THR A 32 -15.66 17.85 4.34
N VAL A 33 -16.16 17.09 3.36
CA VAL A 33 -16.93 15.87 3.55
C VAL A 33 -16.29 14.73 2.75
N ASN A 34 -16.11 13.57 3.39
CA ASN A 34 -15.67 12.36 2.71
C ASN A 34 -16.90 11.51 2.43
N LEU A 35 -17.32 11.47 1.17
CA LEU A 35 -18.49 10.70 0.74
C LEU A 35 -18.12 9.23 0.52
N GLU A 36 -16.97 9.03 -0.09
CA GLU A 36 -16.39 7.72 -0.35
C GLU A 36 -14.91 7.76 0.08
N PRO A 37 -14.25 6.61 0.29
CA PRO A 37 -12.85 6.59 0.67
C PRO A 37 -11.96 7.46 -0.23
N CYS A 38 -12.25 7.48 -1.54
CA CYS A 38 -11.50 8.24 -2.55
C CYS A 38 -12.15 9.56 -2.98
N VAL A 39 -13.28 9.95 -2.42
CA VAL A 39 -14.02 11.15 -2.85
C VAL A 39 -14.16 12.11 -1.68
N THR A 40 -13.45 13.23 -1.80
CA THR A 40 -13.53 14.34 -0.85
C THR A 40 -14.20 15.51 -1.54
N CYS A 41 -15.28 15.99 -0.92
CA CYS A 41 -16.02 17.13 -1.40
C CYS A 41 -15.95 18.29 -0.42
N TRP A 42 -16.11 19.49 -0.96
CA TRP A 42 -16.27 20.71 -0.20
C TRP A 42 -17.72 21.18 -0.33
N CYS A 43 -18.40 21.30 0.81
CA CYS A 43 -19.71 21.92 0.89
C CYS A 43 -19.56 23.42 1.13
N SER A 44 -19.93 24.22 0.11
CA SER A 44 -19.97 25.67 0.21
C SER A 44 -21.24 26.11 0.92
N GLY A 45 -21.11 26.54 2.18
CA GLY A 45 -22.27 26.98 2.98
C GLY A 45 -22.97 28.23 2.47
N ASP A 46 -22.34 29.03 1.62
CA ASP A 46 -22.93 30.25 1.07
C ASP A 46 -23.67 30.00 -0.24
N THR A 47 -23.25 29.02 -1.04
CA THR A 47 -23.89 28.67 -2.32
C THR A 47 -24.71 27.39 -2.26
N GLY A 48 -24.59 26.59 -1.20
CA GLY A 48 -25.17 25.24 -1.13
C GLY A 48 -24.54 24.26 -2.11
N GLN A 49 -23.44 24.63 -2.78
CA GLN A 49 -22.81 23.83 -3.81
C GLN A 49 -21.82 22.83 -3.21
N LEU A 50 -21.91 21.59 -3.69
CA LEU A 50 -20.96 20.53 -3.38
C LEU A 50 -19.94 20.40 -4.50
N THR A 51 -18.66 20.60 -4.18
CA THR A 51 -17.55 20.48 -5.14
C THR A 51 -16.67 19.30 -4.76
N CYS A 52 -16.66 18.25 -5.57
CA CYS A 52 -15.96 17.01 -5.27
C CYS A 52 -14.65 16.87 -6.04
N SER A 53 -13.69 16.22 -5.41
CA SER A 53 -12.44 15.80 -6.03
C SER A 53 -12.18 14.32 -5.75
N HIS A 54 -11.71 13.62 -6.78
CA HIS A 54 -11.28 12.23 -6.67
C HIS A 54 -9.79 12.19 -6.33
N LYS A 55 -9.46 11.48 -5.26
CA LYS A 55 -8.06 11.21 -4.90
C LYS A 55 -7.48 10.20 -5.88
N VAL A 56 -6.42 10.61 -6.58
CA VAL A 56 -5.61 9.71 -7.41
C VAL A 56 -4.58 9.02 -6.52
N CYS A 57 -4.53 7.69 -6.59
CA CYS A 57 -3.58 6.92 -5.80
C CYS A 57 -2.17 6.94 -6.38
N PRO A 58 -1.14 6.87 -5.53
CA PRO A 58 0.23 6.77 -5.99
C PRO A 58 0.45 5.47 -6.79
N PRO A 59 1.39 5.46 -7.75
CA PRO A 59 1.73 4.27 -8.50
C PRO A 59 2.26 3.16 -7.58
N ARG A 60 1.89 1.92 -7.89
CA ARG A 60 2.32 0.71 -7.16
C ARG A 60 3.63 0.18 -7.74
N ASN A 61 4.70 0.96 -7.61
CA ASN A 61 6.01 0.66 -8.21
C ASN A 61 7.14 0.58 -7.17
N ASP A 62 6.82 0.40 -5.88
CA ASP A 62 7.85 0.21 -4.87
C ASP A 62 8.57 -1.13 -5.14
N PRO A 63 9.89 -1.10 -5.40
CA PRO A 63 10.67 -2.28 -5.75
C PRO A 63 10.83 -3.29 -4.61
N ALA A 64 10.57 -2.87 -3.37
CA ALA A 64 10.63 -3.73 -2.20
C ALA A 64 9.25 -4.29 -1.82
N CYS A 65 8.17 -3.79 -2.42
CA CYS A 65 6.84 -4.23 -2.06
C CYS A 65 6.44 -5.50 -2.80
N ILE A 66 6.11 -6.56 -2.04
CA ILE A 66 5.62 -7.83 -2.61
C ILE A 66 4.11 -7.97 -2.49
N ARG A 67 3.46 -7.14 -1.66
CA ARG A 67 2.01 -7.21 -1.45
C ARG A 67 1.43 -5.85 -1.09
N TYR A 68 0.38 -5.48 -1.83
CA TYR A 68 -0.42 -4.28 -1.57
C TYR A 68 -1.82 -4.69 -1.10
N GLU A 69 -2.35 -3.98 -0.11
CA GLU A 69 -3.72 -4.14 0.37
C GLU A 69 -4.39 -2.77 0.53
N VAL A 70 -5.72 -2.74 0.41
CA VAL A 70 -6.53 -1.55 0.71
C VAL A 70 -7.15 -1.74 2.09
N PRO A 71 -6.69 -1.00 3.13
CA PRO A 71 -7.28 -1.09 4.46
C PRO A 71 -8.77 -0.68 4.44
N PRO A 72 -9.60 -1.22 5.35
CA PRO A 72 -11.00 -0.80 5.46
C PRO A 72 -11.14 0.71 5.63
N GLY A 73 -11.94 1.35 4.78
CA GLY A 73 -12.15 2.80 4.79
C GLY A 73 -11.04 3.64 4.16
N ALA A 74 -9.96 3.03 3.67
CA ALA A 74 -8.89 3.74 2.96
C ALA A 74 -9.17 3.85 1.45
N CYS A 75 -8.75 4.97 0.84
CA CYS A 75 -8.82 5.13 -0.62
C CYS A 75 -7.80 4.26 -1.35
N CYS A 76 -6.56 4.29 -0.88
CA CYS A 76 -5.42 3.83 -1.65
C CYS A 76 -4.81 2.57 -1.05
N PRO A 77 -4.31 1.67 -1.91
CA PRO A 77 -3.57 0.52 -1.45
C PRO A 77 -2.27 0.99 -0.79
N VAL A 78 -1.91 0.32 0.30
CA VAL A 78 -0.63 0.48 1.00
C VAL A 78 0.17 -0.80 0.87
N CYS A 79 1.50 -0.67 0.85
CA CYS A 79 2.35 -1.85 0.93
C CYS A 79 2.27 -2.44 2.32
N VAL A 80 1.93 -3.73 2.41
CA VAL A 80 1.78 -4.45 3.68
C VAL A 80 2.88 -5.47 3.90
N GLU A 81 3.64 -5.79 2.86
CA GLU A 81 4.70 -6.79 2.93
C GLU A 81 5.87 -6.40 2.03
N PHE A 82 7.06 -6.34 2.63
CA PHE A 82 8.31 -5.98 1.97
C PHE A 82 9.25 -7.17 1.86
N GLY A 83 9.83 -7.41 0.70
CA GLY A 83 10.72 -8.54 0.48
C GLY A 83 11.05 -8.79 -0.99
N CYS A 84 11.39 -10.04 -1.29
CA CYS A 84 11.65 -10.53 -2.63
C CYS A 84 10.75 -11.73 -2.93
N LEU A 85 10.36 -11.91 -4.19
CA LEU A 85 9.55 -13.05 -4.63
C LEU A 85 10.38 -13.96 -5.54
N PHE A 86 10.85 -15.10 -5.02
CA PHE A 86 11.65 -16.03 -5.81
C PHE A 86 10.97 -17.39 -5.93
N LYS A 87 10.74 -17.83 -7.17
CA LYS A 87 10.08 -19.12 -7.50
C LYS A 87 8.75 -19.33 -6.75
N GLY A 88 7.95 -18.27 -6.64
CA GLY A 88 6.64 -18.31 -5.97
C GLY A 88 6.69 -18.30 -4.44
N ARG A 89 7.86 -18.08 -3.83
CA ARG A 89 8.00 -17.91 -2.37
C ARG A 89 8.48 -16.49 -2.04
N SER A 90 7.94 -15.93 -0.96
CA SER A 90 8.41 -14.65 -0.41
C SER A 90 9.59 -14.86 0.53
N TYR A 91 10.55 -13.93 0.46
CA TYR A 91 11.74 -13.90 1.30
C TYR A 91 11.89 -12.52 1.92
N ARG A 92 12.28 -12.48 3.19
CA ARG A 92 12.50 -11.23 3.92
C ARG A 92 13.75 -10.53 3.39
N ARG A 93 13.78 -9.22 3.56
CA ARG A 93 14.96 -8.41 3.26
C ARG A 93 16.16 -8.92 4.07
N GLY A 94 17.29 -9.11 3.40
CA GLY A 94 18.52 -9.68 3.96
C GLY A 94 18.54 -11.21 4.07
N GLU A 95 17.44 -11.90 3.77
CA GLU A 95 17.37 -13.36 3.88
C GLU A 95 18.24 -14.05 2.83
N LYS A 96 18.93 -15.12 3.25
CA LYS A 96 19.76 -15.97 2.39
C LYS A 96 19.05 -17.29 2.13
N LEU A 97 19.09 -17.72 0.88
CA LEU A 97 18.47 -18.92 0.36
C LEU A 97 19.57 -19.84 -0.16
N ALA A 98 19.83 -20.97 0.50
CA ALA A 98 20.72 -21.98 -0.06
C ALA A 98 19.99 -22.72 -1.20
N LEU A 99 20.56 -22.68 -2.42
CA LEU A 99 20.04 -23.44 -3.57
C LEU A 99 20.81 -24.73 -3.83
N GLY A 100 22.01 -24.86 -3.28
CA GLY A 100 22.86 -26.03 -3.36
C GLY A 100 24.06 -25.88 -2.44
N GLN A 101 25.04 -26.77 -2.55
CA GLN A 101 26.26 -26.72 -1.73
C GLN A 101 27.12 -25.50 -2.06
N CYS A 102 27.12 -25.05 -3.32
CA CYS A 102 27.95 -23.96 -3.84
C CYS A 102 27.15 -22.75 -4.35
N SER A 103 25.84 -22.76 -4.20
CA SER A 103 24.98 -21.71 -4.73
C SER A 103 24.00 -21.23 -3.68
N TYR A 104 23.91 -19.92 -3.54
CA TYR A 104 22.92 -19.29 -2.69
C TYR A 104 22.41 -18.02 -3.34
N CYS A 105 21.18 -17.67 -3.04
CA CYS A 105 20.64 -16.35 -3.37
C CYS A 105 20.41 -15.57 -2.09
N TYR A 106 20.27 -14.26 -2.20
CA TYR A 106 19.84 -13.43 -1.09
C TYR A 106 18.88 -12.35 -1.57
N CYS A 107 17.96 -12.00 -0.69
CA CYS A 107 17.07 -10.86 -0.90
C CYS A 107 17.79 -9.58 -0.43
N PRO A 108 18.10 -8.61 -1.30
CA PRO A 108 18.77 -7.39 -0.88
C PRO A 108 17.89 -6.54 0.07
N TRP A 109 18.55 -5.76 0.91
CA TRP A 109 17.91 -4.87 1.90
C TRP A 109 17.05 -3.76 1.28
N GLN A 110 17.35 -3.42 0.02
CA GLN A 110 16.68 -2.37 -0.72
C GLN A 110 15.46 -2.89 -1.50
N GLY A 111 15.15 -4.20 -1.41
CA GLY A 111 14.24 -4.85 -2.34
C GLY A 111 14.83 -4.92 -3.74
N VAL A 112 14.11 -5.49 -4.71
CA VAL A 112 14.62 -5.62 -6.07
C VAL A 112 13.57 -5.13 -7.04
N ALA A 113 13.93 -4.06 -7.75
CA ALA A 113 13.08 -3.36 -8.70
C ALA A 113 12.75 -4.22 -9.91
N SER A 114 11.78 -5.10 -9.78
CA SER A 114 11.11 -5.64 -10.94
C SER A 114 9.79 -6.28 -10.54
N LEU A 115 8.86 -6.26 -11.49
CA LEU A 115 7.57 -6.96 -11.48
C LEU A 115 7.68 -8.48 -11.23
N SER A 116 8.89 -9.00 -11.02
CA SER A 116 9.26 -10.40 -10.87
C SER A 116 10.09 -10.72 -9.60
N GLY A 117 10.41 -9.75 -8.74
CA GLY A 117 11.05 -10.01 -7.43
C GLY A 117 12.41 -10.72 -7.47
N ASN A 118 13.42 -10.16 -8.12
CA ASN A 118 14.67 -10.89 -8.39
C ASN A 118 15.62 -10.95 -7.18
N VAL A 119 15.65 -12.05 -6.42
CA VAL A 119 16.77 -12.32 -5.51
C VAL A 119 18.11 -12.29 -6.25
N ILE A 120 19.19 -11.91 -5.57
CA ILE A 120 20.53 -11.90 -6.14
C ILE A 120 21.15 -13.28 -5.89
N CYS A 121 21.43 -14.02 -6.94
CA CYS A 121 22.02 -15.35 -6.86
C CYS A 121 23.53 -15.30 -7.10
N LEU A 122 24.27 -16.02 -6.27
CA LEU A 122 25.71 -16.15 -6.30
C LEU A 122 26.07 -17.63 -6.42
N ASN A 123 26.92 -17.94 -7.39
CA ASN A 123 27.53 -19.26 -7.54
C ASN A 123 28.99 -19.16 -7.13
N MET A 124 29.40 -19.97 -6.17
CA MET A 124 30.79 -20.11 -5.76
C MET A 124 31.47 -21.17 -6.62
N THR A 125 32.64 -20.82 -7.14
CA THR A 125 33.57 -21.75 -7.78
C THR A 125 34.68 -22.11 -6.81
N CYS A 126 35.06 -23.38 -6.76
CA CYS A 126 36.15 -23.84 -5.91
C CYS A 126 37.51 -23.65 -6.60
N ALA A 127 38.55 -23.39 -5.81
CA ALA A 127 39.92 -23.45 -6.29
C ALA A 127 40.33 -24.91 -6.55
N ASP A 128 41.25 -25.10 -7.50
CA ASP A 128 41.83 -26.42 -7.76
C ASP A 128 42.68 -26.89 -6.59
N VAL A 129 42.47 -28.14 -6.18
CA VAL A 129 43.19 -28.81 -5.09
C VAL A 129 44.07 -29.92 -5.66
N HIS A 130 45.36 -29.92 -5.33
CA HIS A 130 46.35 -30.88 -5.83
C HIS A 130 46.72 -31.89 -4.76
N CYS A 131 45.90 -32.93 -4.56
CA CYS A 131 46.21 -34.07 -3.71
C CYS A 131 45.60 -35.35 -4.27
N ALA A 132 46.13 -36.51 -3.86
CA ALA A 132 45.73 -37.81 -4.43
C ALA A 132 44.26 -38.16 -4.22
N ARG A 133 43.64 -37.69 -3.11
CA ARG A 133 42.25 -38.00 -2.75
C ARG A 133 41.56 -36.80 -2.07
N PRO A 134 41.11 -35.80 -2.83
CA PRO A 134 40.30 -34.71 -2.28
C PRO A 134 38.96 -35.26 -1.78
N ILE A 135 38.46 -34.72 -0.67
CA ILE A 135 37.16 -35.07 -0.10
C ILE A 135 36.30 -33.82 0.05
N THR A 136 35.00 -33.90 -0.25
CA THR A 136 34.04 -32.81 0.02
C THR A 136 33.24 -33.18 1.27
N PRO A 137 33.49 -32.52 2.42
CA PRO A 137 32.77 -32.84 3.64
C PRO A 137 31.26 -32.54 3.49
N PRO A 138 30.38 -33.29 4.18
CA PRO A 138 28.94 -33.03 4.16
C PRO A 138 28.61 -31.57 4.48
N GLY A 139 27.80 -30.94 3.64
CA GLY A 139 27.38 -29.54 3.81
C GLY A 139 28.40 -28.49 3.37
N ARG A 140 29.58 -28.87 2.85
CA ARG A 140 30.55 -27.92 2.27
C ARG A 140 30.48 -27.89 0.75
N CYS A 141 30.68 -26.72 0.17
CA CYS A 141 30.83 -26.53 -1.27
C CYS A 141 32.09 -27.20 -1.82
N CYS A 142 33.24 -26.91 -1.20
CA CYS A 142 34.54 -27.17 -1.82
C CYS A 142 35.26 -28.38 -1.22
N PRO A 143 36.00 -29.12 -2.07
CA PRO A 143 36.83 -30.23 -1.62
C PRO A 143 38.00 -29.72 -0.79
N VAL A 144 38.45 -30.54 0.15
CA VAL A 144 39.64 -30.32 0.97
C VAL A 144 40.55 -31.53 0.84
N CYS A 145 41.86 -31.30 0.99
CA CYS A 145 42.81 -32.39 1.13
C CYS A 145 42.72 -32.93 2.56
N PRO A 146 42.54 -34.25 2.75
CA PRO A 146 42.59 -34.83 4.09
C PRO A 146 43.99 -34.58 4.67
N GLN A 147 44.04 -34.08 5.90
CA GLN A 147 45.31 -33.97 6.63
C GLN A 147 45.80 -35.37 6.95
N SER A 148 46.97 -35.73 6.41
CA SER A 148 47.73 -36.94 6.77
C SER A 148 48.49 -36.72 8.06
#